data_AF-A0A2P1QRX1-F1
#
_entry.id   AF-A0A2P1QRX1-F1
#
_cell.length_a   1.000
_cell.length_b   1.000
_cell.length_c   1.000
_cell.angle_alpha   90.00
_cell.angle_beta   90.00
_cell.angle_gamma   90.00
#
_symmetry.space_group_name_H-M   'P 1'
#
loop_
_entity.id
_entity.type
_entity.pdbx_description
1 polymer ?
#
loop_
_entity_poly.entity_id
_entity_poly.type
_entity_poly.pdbx_seq_one_letter_code
_entity_poly.pdbx_strand_id
1 'polypeptide(L)'
;MNSVLDAYIVDSFLEDIKSYDKDQILSFIESYPDIQERIIEKKDKSLIFGQPLIILLYMLIEQMPNKVKKLWPLTPSELQPLFNDLGIAFDPD
;
A
#
# COMPACT_ATOMS: atom_id res chain seq x y z
N MET A 1 3.49 10.92 -15.77
CA MET A 1 2.40 11.66 -15.11
C MET A 1 2.24 11.05 -13.74
N ASN A 2 2.61 11.75 -12.66
CA ASN A 2 2.19 11.35 -11.32
C ASN A 2 0.65 11.39 -11.34
N SER A 3 0.00 10.28 -11.02
CA SER A 3 -1.45 10.28 -10.98
C SER A 3 -1.90 11.13 -9.80
N VAL A 4 -3.02 11.82 -9.93
CA VAL A 4 -3.60 12.62 -8.84
C VAL A 4 -3.85 11.76 -7.58
N LEU A 5 -4.08 10.46 -7.75
CA LEU A 5 -4.23 9.50 -6.65
C LEU A 5 -2.97 9.38 -5.79
N ASP A 6 -1.80 9.35 -6.45
CA ASP A 6 -0.51 9.22 -5.77
C ASP A 6 -0.25 10.44 -4.91
N ALA A 7 -0.63 11.63 -5.40
CA ALA A 7 -0.51 12.86 -4.64
C ALA A 7 -1.33 12.81 -3.35
N TYR A 8 -2.60 12.37 -3.41
CA TYR A 8 -3.43 12.25 -2.20
C TYR A 8 -2.89 11.24 -1.19
N ILE A 9 -2.40 10.09 -1.66
CA ILE A 9 -1.82 9.07 -0.79
C ILE A 9 -0.53 9.59 -0.16
N VAL A 10 0.36 10.16 -0.97
CA VAL A 10 1.62 10.72 -0.48
C VAL A 10 1.33 11.85 0.51
N ASP A 11 0.43 12.78 0.23
CA ASP A 11 0.08 13.86 1.16
C ASP A 11 -0.45 13.33 2.52
N SER A 12 -1.19 12.22 2.51
CA SER A 12 -1.74 11.61 3.72
C SER A 12 -0.70 10.89 4.58
N PHE A 13 0.35 10.35 3.97
CA PHE A 13 1.33 9.47 4.63
C PHE A 13 2.80 9.90 4.45
N LEU A 14 3.06 11.11 3.97
CA LEU A 14 4.39 11.57 3.59
C LEU A 14 5.40 11.41 4.72
N GLU A 15 5.03 11.81 5.93
CA GLU A 15 5.91 11.73 7.10
C GLU A 15 6.20 10.28 7.51
N ASP A 16 5.24 9.37 7.32
CA ASP A 16 5.43 7.95 7.58
C ASP A 16 6.34 7.32 6.52
N ILE A 17 6.11 7.62 5.24
CA ILE A 17 6.92 7.10 4.12
C ILE A 17 8.36 7.62 4.16
N LYS A 18 8.58 8.87 4.57
CA LYS A 18 9.93 9.46 4.73
C LYS A 18 10.80 8.70 5.73
N SER A 19 10.19 7.95 6.65
CA SER A 19 10.93 7.14 7.61
C SER A 19 11.51 5.87 7.00
N TYR A 20 11.08 5.49 5.80
CA TYR A 20 11.56 4.28 5.13
C TYR A 20 12.92 4.49 4.48
N ASP A 21 13.85 3.63 4.86
CA ASP A 21 15.12 3.49 4.18
C ASP A 21 15.11 2.32 3.17
N LYS A 22 16.19 2.24 2.39
CA LYS A 22 16.36 1.22 1.35
C LYS A 22 16.35 -0.20 1.93
N ASP A 23 16.98 -0.39 3.09
CA ASP A 23 17.17 -1.72 3.67
C ASP A 23 15.85 -2.26 4.21
N GLN A 24 15.01 -1.39 4.78
CA GLN A 24 13.64 -1.72 5.18
C GLN A 24 12.78 -2.13 3.99
N ILE A 25 12.86 -1.39 2.87
CA ILE A 25 12.09 -1.71 1.66
C ILE A 25 12.54 -3.07 1.08
N LEU A 26 13.85 -3.31 1.00
CA LEU A 26 14.38 -4.58 0.49
C LEU A 26 13.99 -5.75 1.40
N SER A 27 14.13 -5.58 2.71
CA SER A 27 13.74 -6.60 3.70
C SER A 27 12.25 -6.94 3.62
N PHE A 28 11.40 -5.94 3.38
CA PHE A 28 9.97 -6.16 3.17
C PHE A 28 9.72 -7.00 1.91
N ILE A 29 10.33 -6.63 0.78
CA ILE A 29 10.17 -7.37 -0.49
C ILE A 29 10.62 -8.83 -0.34
N GLU A 30 11.71 -9.08 0.37
CA GLU A 30 12.22 -10.44 0.63
C GLU A 30 11.32 -11.25 1.58
N SER A 31 10.64 -10.57 2.52
CA SER A 31 9.72 -11.22 3.47
C SER A 31 8.38 -11.58 2.85
N TYR A 32 8.03 -10.95 1.72
CA TYR A 32 6.76 -11.12 1.03
C TYR A 32 6.95 -11.47 -0.47
N PRO A 33 7.53 -12.64 -0.79
CA PRO A 33 7.83 -13.02 -2.17
C PRO A 33 6.57 -13.05 -3.06
N ASP A 34 5.44 -13.48 -2.50
CA ASP A 34 4.16 -13.60 -3.22
C ASP A 34 3.51 -12.24 -3.56
N ILE A 35 3.91 -11.15 -2.89
CA ILE A 35 3.35 -9.81 -3.17
C ILE A 35 3.70 -9.37 -4.58
N GLN A 36 4.89 -9.71 -5.09
CA GLN A 36 5.27 -9.35 -6.45
C GLN A 36 4.33 -9.98 -7.49
N GLU A 37 4.01 -11.26 -7.34
CA GLU A 37 3.07 -11.96 -8.22
C GLU A 37 1.67 -11.33 -8.13
N ARG A 38 1.18 -11.07 -6.91
CA ARG A 38 -0.12 -10.42 -6.67
C ARG A 38 -0.21 -9.04 -7.32
N ILE A 39 0.86 -8.26 -7.29
CA ILE A 39 0.94 -6.96 -7.96
C ILE A 39 0.80 -7.13 -9.47
N ILE A 40 1.56 -8.05 -10.06
CA ILE A 40 1.54 -8.31 -11.51
C ILE A 40 0.15 -8.77 -11.97
N GLU A 41 -0.53 -9.63 -11.21
CA GLU A 41 -1.86 -10.14 -11.53
C GLU A 41 -2.97 -9.07 -11.48
N LYS A 42 -2.77 -8.03 -10.65
CA LYS A 42 -3.79 -6.99 -10.38
C LYS A 42 -3.49 -5.65 -11.04
N LYS A 43 -2.29 -5.43 -11.58
CA LYS A 43 -1.89 -4.16 -12.19
C LYS A 43 -2.87 -3.66 -13.27
N ASP A 44 -3.47 -4.57 -14.02
CA ASP A 44 -4.41 -4.24 -15.12
C ASP A 44 -5.86 -4.07 -14.62
N LYS A 45 -6.14 -4.45 -13.37
CA LYS A 45 -7.48 -4.43 -12.75
C LYS A 45 -7.65 -3.28 -11.76
N SER A 46 -6.56 -2.70 -11.26
CA SER A 46 -6.60 -1.60 -10.30
C SER A 46 -5.46 -0.63 -10.56
N LEU A 47 -5.80 0.66 -10.57
CA LEU A 47 -4.85 1.74 -10.76
C LEU A 47 -3.75 1.73 -9.68
N ILE A 48 -4.10 1.40 -8.44
CA ILE A 48 -3.16 1.39 -7.31
C ILE A 48 -2.07 0.32 -7.49
N PHE A 49 -2.42 -0.85 -8.03
CA PHE A 49 -1.47 -1.95 -8.24
C PHE A 49 -0.51 -1.68 -9.42
N GLY A 50 -0.86 -0.77 -10.33
CA GLY A 50 0.03 -0.31 -11.40
C GLY A 50 1.05 0.73 -10.96
N GLN A 51 0.97 1.22 -9.72
CA GLN A 51 1.76 2.35 -9.24
C GLN A 51 3.02 1.89 -8.49
N PRO A 52 4.17 2.58 -8.63
CA PRO A 52 5.38 2.27 -7.86
C PRO A 52 5.20 2.36 -6.35
N LEU A 53 4.28 3.20 -5.86
CA LEU A 53 4.05 3.37 -4.42
C LEU A 53 3.37 2.16 -3.76
N ILE A 54 2.93 1.17 -4.52
CA ILE A 54 2.23 -0.02 -4.02
C ILE A 54 3.01 -0.75 -2.92
N ILE A 55 4.34 -0.82 -3.05
CA ILE A 55 5.20 -1.46 -2.03
C ILE A 55 5.18 -0.66 -0.73
N LEU A 56 5.24 0.67 -0.84
CA LEU A 56 5.21 1.56 0.33
C LEU A 56 3.85 1.48 1.03
N LEU A 57 2.76 1.30 0.28
CA LEU A 57 1.43 1.07 0.84
C LEU A 57 1.35 -0.24 1.62
N TYR A 58 1.90 -1.32 1.08
CA TYR A 58 1.95 -2.58 1.81
C TYR A 58 2.72 -2.46 3.14
N MET A 59 3.88 -1.79 3.12
CA MET A 59 4.65 -1.50 4.33
C MET A 59 3.86 -0.65 5.34
N LEU A 60 3.15 0.38 4.89
CA LEU A 60 2.29 1.20 5.75
C LEU A 60 1.18 0.37 6.41
N ILE A 61 0.53 -0.51 5.64
CA ILE A 61 -0.55 -1.35 6.14
C ILE A 61 -0.02 -2.36 7.17
N GLU A 62 1.13 -2.98 6.91
CA GLU A 62 1.76 -3.92 7.84
C GLU A 62 2.09 -3.23 9.18
N GLN A 63 2.68 -2.04 9.13
CA GLN A 63 3.19 -1.36 10.32
C GLN A 63 2.13 -0.60 11.10
N MET A 64 1.16 0.00 10.42
CA MET A 64 0.19 0.91 11.00
C MET A 64 -1.22 0.76 10.40
N PRO A 65 -1.81 -0.45 10.42
CA PRO A 65 -3.06 -0.76 9.72
C PRO A 65 -4.23 0.15 10.14
N ASN A 66 -4.36 0.43 11.44
CA ASN A 66 -5.43 1.29 11.96
C ASN A 66 -5.30 2.75 11.49
N LYS A 67 -4.07 3.26 11.40
CA LYS A 67 -3.81 4.62 10.90
C LYS A 67 -4.15 4.70 9.41
N VAL A 68 -3.75 3.69 8.64
CA VAL A 68 -4.06 3.61 7.21
C VAL A 68 -5.56 3.59 6.98
N LYS A 69 -6.32 2.75 7.69
CA LYS A 69 -7.80 2.74 7.58
C LYS A 69 -8.41 4.12 7.86
N LYS A 70 -7.96 4.81 8.90
CA LYS A 70 -8.50 6.09 9.34
C LYS A 70 -8.17 7.27 8.40
N LEU A 71 -6.97 7.27 7.84
CA LEU A 71 -6.45 8.38 7.03
C LEU A 71 -6.51 8.11 5.52
N TRP A 72 -7.09 6.97 5.11
CA TRP A 72 -7.14 6.60 3.71
C TRP A 72 -7.90 7.66 2.89
N PRO A 73 -7.26 8.26 1.86
CA PRO A 73 -7.87 9.37 1.13
C PRO A 73 -8.81 8.91 0.00
N LEU A 74 -8.86 7.60 -0.29
CA LEU A 74 -9.65 7.02 -1.37
C LEU A 74 -10.78 6.14 -0.83
N THR A 75 -11.32 5.24 -1.64
CA THR A 75 -12.43 4.37 -1.22
C THR A 75 -11.95 3.17 -0.39
N PRO A 76 -12.74 2.68 0.58
CA PRO A 76 -12.43 1.44 1.32
C PRO A 76 -12.26 0.23 0.39
N SER A 77 -13.00 0.18 -0.73
CA SER A 77 -12.90 -0.88 -1.74
C SER A 77 -11.54 -0.94 -2.45
N GLU A 78 -10.82 0.18 -2.50
CA GLU A 78 -9.45 0.23 -3.02
C GLU A 78 -8.42 -0.25 -2.00
N LEU A 79 -8.73 -0.10 -0.71
CA LEU A 79 -7.85 -0.47 0.39
C LEU A 79 -7.95 -1.95 0.77
N GLN A 80 -9.17 -2.50 0.73
CA GLN A 80 -9.45 -3.89 1.14
C GLN A 80 -8.58 -4.94 0.43
N PRO A 81 -8.30 -4.88 -0.89
CA PRO A 81 -7.44 -5.86 -1.56
C PRO A 81 -6.01 -5.89 -1.00
N LEU A 82 -5.48 -4.73 -0.58
CA LEU A 82 -4.13 -4.61 -0.03
C LEU A 82 -4.05 -5.28 1.35
N PHE A 83 -5.05 -5.07 2.19
CA PHE A 83 -5.17 -5.74 3.49
C PHE A 83 -5.27 -7.26 3.33
N ASN A 84 -6.12 -7.71 2.40
CA ASN A 84 -6.32 -9.14 2.13
C ASN A 84 -5.04 -9.82 1.64
N ASP A 85 -4.23 -9.14 0.83
CA ASP A 85 -2.95 -9.67 0.35
C ASP A 85 -1.93 -9.88 1.48
N LEU A 86 -2.00 -9.08 2.54
CA LEU A 86 -1.19 -9.24 3.75
C LEU A 86 -1.81 -10.19 4.77
N GLY A 87 -3.01 -10.72 4.51
CA GLY A 87 -3.75 -11.54 5.47
C GLY A 87 -4.25 -10.76 6.70
N ILE A 88 -4.36 -9.45 6.60
CA ILE A 88 -4.80 -8.57 7.69
C ILE A 88 -6.31 -8.34 7.57
N ALA A 89 -7.05 -8.49 8.68
CA ALA A 89 -8.49 -8.28 8.71
C ALA A 89 -8.86 -6.82 8.37
N PHE A 90 -9.73 -6.67 7.37
CA PHE A 90 -10.28 -5.38 6.96
C PHE A 90 -11.73 -5.26 7.41
N ASP A 91 -11.92 -4.71 8.60
CA ASP A 91 -13.19 -4.15 9.03
C ASP A 91 -13.25 -2.68 8.60
N PRO A 92 -14.12 -2.31 7.64
CA PRO A 92 -14.46 -0.91 7.40
C PRO A 92 -15.33 -0.43 8.56
N ASP A 93 -14.79 0.43 9.41
CA ASP A 93 -15.56 1.12 10.47
C ASP A 93 -16.75 1.90 9.90
#